data_AF-A0A6G9YJ93-F1
#
_entry.id   AF-A0A6G9YJ93-F1
#
_cell.length_a   1.000
_cell.length_b   1.000
_cell.length_c   1.000
_cell.angle_alpha   90.00
_cell.angle_beta   90.00
_cell.angle_gamma   90.00
#
_symmetry.space_group_name_H-M   'P 1'
#
loop_
_entity.id
_entity.type
_entity.pdbx_description
1 polymer ?
#
loop_
_entity_poly.entity_id
_entity_poly.type
_entity_poly.pdbx_seq_one_letter_code
_entity_poly.pdbx_strand_id
1 'polypeptide(L)'
;MGIISFIVIMIVASKSGIRKREQAQANQANEVIPGRPTRAPLHWLTSNEREALLHRRLRDAMAALRTVIPFDNGMGLNLRADLEQSALAVDDHIVALYGVAPALRGNLLMTALHAVQAIEAGVAQYSEAVTQGNVAQLDQVRKQLAMVAEIQRSFGPY
;
A
#
# COMPACT_ATOMS: atom_id res chain seq x y z
N MET A 1 -31.47 -9.01 -42.94
CA MET A 1 -31.36 -8.93 -41.46
C MET A 1 -30.00 -9.41 -40.88
N GLY A 2 -29.03 -9.89 -41.67
CA GLY A 2 -27.77 -10.46 -41.12
C GLY A 2 -26.59 -9.49 -40.90
N ILE A 3 -26.49 -8.40 -41.67
CA ILE A 3 -25.32 -7.49 -41.65
C ILE A 3 -25.38 -6.52 -40.45
N ILE A 4 -26.57 -6.02 -40.13
CA ILE A 4 -26.78 -5.10 -38.99
C ILE A 4 -26.50 -5.82 -37.65
N SER A 5 -26.81 -7.11 -37.56
CA SER A 5 -26.59 -7.91 -36.34
C SER A 5 -25.09 -8.12 -36.05
N PHE A 6 -24.27 -8.34 -37.07
CA PHE A 6 -22.82 -8.49 -36.93
C PHE A 6 -22.11 -7.22 -36.44
N ILE A 7 -22.52 -6.05 -36.95
CA ILE A 7 -21.93 -4.75 -36.55
C ILE A 7 -22.25 -4.45 -35.08
N VAL A 8 -23.48 -4.75 -34.63
CA VAL A 8 -23.89 -4.54 -33.23
C VAL A 8 -23.12 -5.45 -32.27
N ILE A 9 -22.88 -6.71 -32.63
CA ILE A 9 -22.11 -7.66 -31.80
C ILE A 9 -20.64 -7.23 -31.67
N MET A 10 -20.03 -6.68 -32.73
CA MET A 10 -18.63 -6.23 -32.70
C MET A 10 -18.42 -4.97 -31.82
N ILE A 11 -19.41 -4.06 -31.78
CA ILE A 11 -19.38 -2.87 -30.92
C ILE A 11 -19.53 -3.26 -29.44
N VAL A 12 -20.37 -4.26 -29.13
CA VAL A 12 -20.57 -4.74 -27.75
C VAL A 12 -19.33 -5.49 -27.24
N ALA A 13 -18.69 -6.32 -28.08
CA ALA A 13 -17.44 -6.98 -27.73
C ALA A 13 -16.32 -5.96 -27.39
N SER A 14 -16.25 -4.86 -28.15
CA SER A 14 -15.28 -3.78 -27.91
C SER A 14 -15.48 -3.10 -26.55
N LYS A 15 -16.73 -2.88 -26.11
CA LYS A 15 -17.01 -2.27 -24.79
C LYS A 15 -16.64 -3.19 -23.62
N SER A 16 -16.78 -4.51 -23.78
CA SER A 16 -16.43 -5.48 -22.73
C SER A 16 -14.91 -5.60 -22.50
N GLY A 17 -14.11 -5.51 -23.57
CA GLY A 17 -12.65 -5.52 -23.48
C GLY A 17 -12.07 -4.25 -22.85
N ILE A 18 -12.69 -3.09 -23.12
CA ILE A 18 -12.30 -1.80 -22.53
C ILE A 18 -12.56 -1.80 -21.01
N ARG A 19 -13.74 -2.23 -20.56
CA ARG A 19 -14.08 -2.30 -19.13
C ARG A 19 -13.13 -3.19 -18.32
N LYS A 20 -12.70 -4.33 -18.89
CA LYS A 20 -11.73 -5.22 -18.22
C LYS A 20 -10.35 -4.58 -18.06
N ARG A 21 -9.89 -3.83 -19.07
CA ARG A 21 -8.60 -3.13 -19.02
C ARG A 21 -8.65 -1.95 -18.05
N GLU A 22 -9.72 -1.16 -18.08
CA GLU A 22 -9.94 -0.06 -17.13
C GLU A 22 -9.99 -0.56 -15.69
N GLN A 23 -10.69 -1.68 -15.44
CA GLN A 23 -10.75 -2.27 -14.11
C GLN A 23 -9.41 -2.84 -13.65
N ALA A 24 -8.65 -3.47 -14.54
CA ALA A 24 -7.30 -3.94 -14.23
C ALA A 24 -6.35 -2.78 -13.91
N GLN A 25 -6.41 -1.68 -14.67
CA GLN A 25 -5.64 -0.48 -14.40
C GLN A 25 -6.04 0.18 -13.08
N ALA A 26 -7.34 0.25 -12.78
CA ALA A 26 -7.83 0.76 -11.51
C ALA A 26 -7.37 -0.10 -10.33
N ASN A 27 -7.42 -1.43 -10.47
CA ASN A 27 -6.91 -2.35 -9.46
C ASN A 27 -5.41 -2.15 -9.22
N GLN A 28 -4.62 -2.07 -10.30
CA GLN A 28 -3.18 -1.80 -10.24
C GLN A 28 -2.88 -0.43 -9.60
N ALA A 29 -3.66 0.60 -9.92
CA ALA A 29 -3.54 1.91 -9.31
C ALA A 29 -3.87 1.87 -7.82
N ASN A 30 -4.69 0.93 -7.37
CA ASN A 30 -5.03 0.73 -5.96
C ASN A 30 -3.97 -0.07 -5.20
N GLU A 31 -3.01 -0.69 -5.87
CA GLU A 31 -1.96 -1.47 -5.19
C GLU A 31 -1.02 -0.56 -4.40
N VAL A 32 -0.73 -0.94 -3.15
CA VAL A 32 0.30 -0.28 -2.33
C VAL A 32 1.69 -0.56 -2.89
N ILE A 33 1.91 -1.79 -3.38
CA ILE A 33 3.14 -2.22 -4.04
C ILE A 33 2.78 -2.79 -5.41
N PRO A 34 3.40 -2.30 -6.51
CA PRO A 34 3.11 -2.80 -7.85
C PRO A 34 3.28 -4.32 -7.96
N GLY A 35 2.27 -4.98 -8.52
CA GLY A 35 2.24 -6.44 -8.68
C GLY A 35 1.82 -7.20 -7.42
N ARG A 36 1.47 -6.50 -6.33
CA ARG A 36 0.87 -7.08 -5.12
C ARG A 36 -0.58 -6.65 -5.02
N PRO A 37 -1.55 -7.55 -5.28
CA PRO A 37 -2.96 -7.23 -5.17
C PRO A 37 -3.31 -6.76 -3.76
N THR A 38 -4.01 -5.63 -3.65
CA THR A 38 -4.62 -5.18 -2.38
C THR A 38 -6.07 -5.67 -2.28
N ARG A 39 -6.57 -5.77 -1.04
CA ARG A 39 -7.98 -6.00 -0.75
C ARG A 39 -8.76 -4.68 -0.57
N ALA A 40 -8.09 -3.53 -0.70
CA ALA A 40 -8.72 -2.23 -0.59
C ALA A 40 -9.83 -2.05 -1.63
N PRO A 41 -11.02 -1.55 -1.24
CA PRO A 41 -12.08 -1.23 -2.17
C PRO A 41 -11.66 -0.19 -3.22
N LEU A 42 -12.06 -0.38 -4.48
CA LEU A 42 -11.71 0.54 -5.57
C LEU A 42 -12.20 1.98 -5.35
N HIS A 43 -13.29 2.17 -4.62
CA HIS A 43 -13.82 3.52 -4.34
C HIS A 43 -12.89 4.34 -3.44
N TRP A 44 -11.91 3.72 -2.75
CA TRP A 44 -10.91 4.42 -1.94
C TRP A 44 -9.96 5.29 -2.76
N LEU A 45 -9.84 5.06 -4.07
CA LEU A 45 -9.07 5.92 -4.96
C LEU A 45 -9.55 7.38 -4.91
N THR A 46 -10.86 7.58 -4.69
CA THR A 46 -11.49 8.92 -4.70
C THR A 46 -12.22 9.27 -3.40
N SER A 47 -12.44 8.32 -2.49
CA SER A 47 -13.12 8.54 -1.21
C SER A 47 -12.34 9.45 -0.26
N ASN A 48 -13.05 10.16 0.61
CA ASN A 48 -12.48 10.98 1.71
C ASN A 48 -12.64 10.32 3.09
N GLU A 49 -13.03 9.05 3.12
CA GLU A 49 -13.02 8.24 4.34
C GLU A 49 -11.61 8.17 4.94
N ARG A 50 -11.53 8.01 6.27
CA ARG A 50 -10.24 8.03 6.98
C ARG A 50 -9.35 6.87 6.53
N GLU A 51 -9.95 5.71 6.33
CA GLU A 51 -9.33 4.48 5.83
C GLU A 51 -8.72 4.70 4.44
N ALA A 52 -9.50 5.28 3.53
CA ALA A 52 -9.06 5.60 2.17
C ALA A 52 -7.91 6.62 2.15
N LEU A 53 -7.90 7.58 3.07
CA LEU A 53 -6.78 8.52 3.25
C LEU A 53 -5.51 7.80 3.74
N LEU A 54 -5.62 6.91 4.73
CA LEU A 54 -4.48 6.15 5.25
C LEU A 54 -3.88 5.22 4.18
N HIS A 55 -4.73 4.52 3.43
CA HIS A 55 -4.30 3.66 2.32
C HIS A 55 -3.53 4.45 1.24
N ARG A 56 -4.05 5.61 0.81
CA ARG A 56 -3.36 6.45 -0.18
C ARG A 56 -2.02 6.96 0.32
N ARG A 57 -1.94 7.41 1.57
CA ARG A 57 -0.68 7.83 2.19
C ARG A 57 0.37 6.72 2.19
N LEU A 58 -0.05 5.50 2.50
CA LEU A 58 0.83 4.35 2.48
C LEU A 58 1.34 4.03 1.07
N ARG A 59 0.46 4.11 0.05
CA ARG A 59 0.83 3.97 -1.36
C ARG A 59 1.82 5.07 -1.78
N ASP A 60 1.61 6.30 -1.37
CA ASP A 60 2.50 7.42 -1.68
C ASP A 60 3.89 7.24 -1.01
N ALA A 61 3.92 6.74 0.23
CA ALA A 61 5.17 6.40 0.93
C ALA A 61 5.94 5.28 0.20
N MET A 62 5.29 4.20 -0.21
CA MET A 62 5.94 3.14 -0.98
C MET A 62 6.37 3.62 -2.38
N ALA A 63 5.59 4.53 -2.98
CA ALA A 63 5.94 5.17 -4.23
C ALA A 63 7.18 6.08 -4.11
N ALA A 64 7.41 6.70 -2.95
CA ALA A 64 8.65 7.41 -2.66
C ALA A 64 9.80 6.44 -2.41
N LEU A 65 9.61 5.39 -1.59
CA LEU A 65 10.62 4.38 -1.30
C LEU A 65 11.22 3.76 -2.56
N ARG A 66 10.39 3.47 -3.57
CA ARG A 66 10.85 2.88 -4.84
C ARG A 66 11.74 3.79 -5.69
N THR A 67 11.64 5.11 -5.52
CA THR A 67 12.49 6.06 -6.25
C THR A 67 13.91 6.12 -5.70
N VAL A 68 14.12 5.61 -4.48
CA VAL A 68 15.44 5.50 -3.86
C VAL A 68 16.16 4.30 -4.46
N ILE A 69 17.29 4.56 -5.13
CA ILE A 69 18.18 3.52 -5.65
C ILE A 69 18.96 2.95 -4.46
N PRO A 70 18.77 1.66 -4.09
CA PRO A 70 19.47 1.09 -2.94
C PRO A 70 20.99 1.17 -3.13
N PHE A 71 21.70 1.47 -2.04
CA PHE A 71 23.14 1.28 -1.98
C PHE A 71 23.42 -0.22 -2.17
N ASP A 72 24.39 -0.58 -3.03
CA ASP A 72 24.69 -1.97 -3.40
C ASP A 72 25.42 -2.73 -2.28
N ASN A 73 24.78 -2.77 -1.11
CA ASN A 73 25.06 -3.69 -0.02
C ASN A 73 23.74 -4.40 0.28
N GLY A 74 23.74 -5.72 0.40
CA GLY A 74 22.49 -6.48 0.58
C GLY A 74 21.60 -6.01 1.75
N MET A 75 22.13 -5.20 2.69
CA MET A 75 21.37 -4.58 3.78
C MET A 75 20.33 -3.56 3.30
N GLY A 76 20.67 -2.68 2.35
CA GLY A 76 19.71 -1.70 1.82
C GLY A 76 18.52 -2.38 1.13
N LEU A 77 18.80 -3.46 0.40
CA LEU A 77 17.77 -4.27 -0.26
C LEU A 77 16.86 -4.97 0.74
N ASN A 78 17.42 -5.59 1.79
CA ASN A 78 16.64 -6.24 2.84
C ASN A 78 15.75 -5.24 3.59
N LEU A 79 16.28 -4.07 3.95
CA LEU A 79 15.53 -3.05 4.66
C LEU A 79 14.36 -2.50 3.83
N ARG A 80 14.57 -2.33 2.51
CA ARG A 80 13.49 -1.99 1.60
C ARG A 80 12.41 -3.07 1.57
N ALA A 81 12.79 -4.34 1.48
CA ALA A 81 11.85 -5.46 1.52
C ALA A 81 11.06 -5.53 2.84
N ASP A 82 11.71 -5.24 3.98
CA ASP A 82 11.07 -5.19 5.29
C ASP A 82 10.04 -4.04 5.39
N LEU A 83 10.36 -2.88 4.82
CA LEU A 83 9.43 -1.74 4.73
C LEU A 83 8.23 -2.08 3.85
N GLU A 84 8.47 -2.68 2.69
CA GLU A 84 7.44 -3.15 1.76
C GLU A 84 6.51 -4.17 2.43
N GLN A 85 7.06 -5.16 3.14
CA GLN A 85 6.28 -6.16 3.86
C GLN A 85 5.47 -5.55 5.01
N SER A 86 6.07 -4.61 5.75
CA SER A 86 5.38 -3.89 6.83
C SER A 86 4.22 -3.05 6.32
N ALA A 87 4.39 -2.41 5.15
CA ALA A 87 3.33 -1.67 4.49
C ALA A 87 2.16 -2.58 4.10
N LEU A 88 2.41 -3.74 3.50
CA LEU A 88 1.33 -4.68 3.18
C LEU A 88 0.54 -5.13 4.41
N ALA A 89 1.23 -5.40 5.53
CA ALA A 89 0.56 -5.79 6.77
C ALA A 89 -0.32 -4.65 7.35
N VAL A 90 0.15 -3.40 7.28
CA VAL A 90 -0.64 -2.24 7.70
C VAL A 90 -1.82 -2.00 6.77
N ASP A 91 -1.66 -2.19 5.46
CA ASP A 91 -2.74 -2.09 4.48
C ASP A 91 -3.86 -3.11 4.77
N ASP A 92 -3.48 -4.39 4.95
CA ASP A 92 -4.43 -5.45 5.30
C ASP A 92 -5.20 -5.12 6.59
N HIS A 93 -4.53 -4.54 7.59
CA HIS A 93 -5.19 -4.10 8.82
C HIS A 93 -6.18 -2.95 8.57
N ILE A 94 -5.81 -1.93 7.80
CA ILE A 94 -6.70 -0.81 7.44
C ILE A 94 -7.94 -1.33 6.71
N VAL A 95 -7.77 -2.27 5.78
CA VAL A 95 -8.87 -2.92 5.05
C VAL A 95 -9.78 -3.70 6.00
N ALA A 96 -9.23 -4.42 6.98
CA ALA A 96 -10.02 -5.12 7.99
C ALA A 96 -10.88 -4.16 8.82
N LEU A 97 -10.35 -2.97 9.18
CA LEU A 97 -11.10 -1.96 9.95
C LEU A 97 -12.33 -1.41 9.22
N TYR A 98 -12.32 -1.40 7.89
CA TYR A 98 -13.46 -0.97 7.08
C TYR A 98 -14.71 -1.81 7.35
N GLY A 99 -14.54 -3.10 7.64
CA GLY A 99 -15.61 -4.04 7.99
C GLY A 99 -16.08 -3.95 9.45
N VAL A 100 -15.36 -3.24 10.32
CA VAL A 100 -15.67 -3.15 11.76
C VAL A 100 -16.76 -2.12 12.05
N ALA A 101 -17.60 -2.38 13.04
CA ALA A 101 -18.66 -1.48 13.47
C ALA A 101 -18.11 -0.07 13.84
N PRO A 102 -18.79 1.03 13.45
CA PRO A 102 -18.29 2.39 13.63
C PRO A 102 -17.91 2.76 15.08
N ALA A 103 -18.60 2.18 16.07
CA ALA A 103 -18.37 2.44 17.49
C ALA A 103 -16.98 1.98 17.99
N LEU A 104 -16.42 0.91 17.42
CA LEU A 104 -15.11 0.37 17.80
C LEU A 104 -13.97 0.88 16.91
N ARG A 105 -14.32 1.35 15.73
CA ARG A 105 -13.42 1.76 14.66
C ARG A 105 -12.54 2.95 15.03
N GLY A 106 -13.04 3.89 15.83
CA GLY A 106 -12.31 5.14 16.15
C GLY A 106 -10.93 4.93 16.79
N ASN A 107 -10.86 4.08 17.81
CA ASN A 107 -9.60 3.78 18.50
C ASN A 107 -8.64 2.99 17.62
N LEU A 108 -9.16 2.01 16.88
CA LEU A 108 -8.35 1.18 15.98
C LEU A 108 -7.77 2.00 14.82
N LEU A 109 -8.52 2.99 14.31
CA LEU A 109 -8.02 3.93 13.30
C LEU A 109 -6.89 4.81 13.81
N MET A 110 -6.91 5.20 15.09
CA MET A 110 -5.80 5.94 15.68
C MET A 110 -4.53 5.08 15.69
N THR A 111 -4.64 3.80 16.00
CA THR A 111 -3.47 2.92 15.97
C THR A 111 -2.98 2.66 14.55
N ALA A 112 -3.88 2.47 13.59
CA ALA A 112 -3.53 2.38 12.17
C ALA A 112 -2.83 3.66 11.66
N LEU A 113 -3.28 4.84 12.09
CA LEU A 113 -2.64 6.12 11.79
C LEU A 113 -1.19 6.16 12.29
N HIS A 114 -0.93 5.73 13.53
CA HIS A 114 0.43 5.68 14.07
C HIS A 114 1.31 4.69 13.32
N ALA A 115 0.78 3.53 12.91
CA ALA A 115 1.51 2.57 12.11
C ALA A 115 1.91 3.15 10.73
N VAL A 116 0.99 3.84 10.05
CA VAL A 116 1.28 4.53 8.79
C VAL A 116 2.34 5.61 8.97
N GLN A 117 2.25 6.43 10.03
CA GLN A 117 3.26 7.44 10.35
C GLN A 117 4.65 6.84 10.59
N ALA A 118 4.71 5.69 11.26
CA ALA A 118 5.98 4.99 11.49
C ALA A 118 6.61 4.50 10.18
N ILE A 119 5.81 3.99 9.24
CA ILE A 119 6.28 3.59 7.92
C ILE A 119 6.77 4.79 7.12
N GLU A 120 6.02 5.89 7.08
CA GLU A 120 6.42 7.13 6.42
C GLU A 120 7.76 7.65 6.96
N ALA A 121 7.93 7.65 8.28
CA ALA A 121 9.19 8.03 8.92
C ALA A 121 10.33 7.06 8.56
N GLY A 122 10.06 5.76 8.53
CA GLY A 122 11.04 4.74 8.11
C GLY A 122 11.50 4.91 6.66
N VAL A 123 10.57 5.24 5.75
CA VAL A 123 10.91 5.55 4.34
C VAL A 123 11.76 6.81 4.24
N ALA A 124 11.41 7.86 4.99
CA ALA A 124 12.19 9.11 4.99
C ALA A 124 13.63 8.86 5.50
N GLN A 125 13.78 8.13 6.60
CA GLN A 125 15.09 7.77 7.14
C GLN A 125 15.89 6.86 6.20
N TYR A 126 15.24 5.90 5.54
CA TYR A 126 15.88 5.06 4.52
C TYR A 126 16.42 5.90 3.36
N SER A 127 15.59 6.82 2.84
CA SER A 127 15.99 7.73 1.76
C SER A 127 17.19 8.59 2.16
N GLU A 128 17.18 9.14 3.36
CA GLU A 128 18.28 9.93 3.91
C GLU A 128 19.57 9.11 4.06
N ALA A 129 19.47 7.92 4.68
CA ALA A 129 20.62 7.05 4.92
C ALA A 129 21.27 6.56 3.61
N VAL A 130 20.46 6.25 2.59
CA VAL A 130 20.96 5.89 1.26
C VAL A 130 21.63 7.08 0.57
N THR A 131 21.03 8.27 0.66
CA THR A 131 21.61 9.50 0.09
C THR A 131 22.94 9.86 0.74
N GLN A 132 23.07 9.67 2.05
CA GLN A 132 24.28 9.94 2.82
C GLN A 132 25.32 8.80 2.75
N GLY A 133 24.98 7.64 2.20
CA GLY A 133 25.83 6.45 2.20
C GLY A 133 26.13 5.91 3.60
N ASN A 134 25.29 6.23 4.59
CA ASN A 134 25.58 5.98 6.01
C ASN A 134 24.90 4.69 6.51
N VAL A 135 25.62 3.58 6.41
CA VAL A 135 25.15 2.24 6.82
C VAL A 135 24.76 2.13 8.30
N ALA A 136 25.31 2.97 9.19
CA ALA A 136 24.98 2.94 10.61
C ALA A 136 23.56 3.47 10.91
N GLN A 137 23.04 4.39 10.08
CA GLN A 137 21.65 4.84 10.17
C GLN A 137 20.66 3.76 9.72
N LEU A 138 21.03 2.90 8.76
CA LEU A 138 20.16 1.79 8.32
C LEU A 138 19.90 0.78 9.45
N ASP A 139 20.89 0.54 10.31
CA ASP A 139 20.74 -0.32 11.49
C ASP A 139 19.80 0.29 12.54
N GLN A 140 19.72 1.63 12.61
CA GLN A 140 18.78 2.32 13.48
C GLN A 140 17.34 2.21 12.96
N VAL A 141 17.13 2.33 11.64
CA VAL A 141 15.83 2.10 11.00
C VAL A 141 15.36 0.67 11.25
N ARG A 142 16.25 -0.31 11.13
CA ARG A 142 15.96 -1.73 11.44
C ARG A 142 15.48 -1.92 12.89
N LYS A 143 16.12 -1.26 13.85
CA LYS A 143 15.69 -1.30 15.26
C LYS A 143 14.32 -0.66 15.47
N GLN A 144 14.02 0.42 14.76
CA GLN A 144 12.69 1.04 14.80
C GLN A 144 11.61 0.14 14.18
N LEU A 145 11.90 -0.53 13.07
CA LEU A 145 10.97 -1.50 12.46
C LEU A 145 10.71 -2.70 13.38
N ALA A 146 11.72 -3.17 14.11
CA ALA A 146 11.51 -4.21 15.13
C ALA A 146 10.55 -3.76 16.24
N MET A 147 10.55 -2.47 16.60
CA MET A 147 9.59 -1.89 17.54
C MET A 147 8.17 -1.81 16.95
N VAL A 148 8.05 -1.49 15.66
CA VAL A 148 6.76 -1.54 14.94
C VAL A 148 6.23 -2.96 14.87
N ALA A 149 7.10 -3.96 14.62
CA ALA A 149 6.73 -5.37 14.62
C ALA A 149 6.24 -5.85 16.01
N GLU A 150 6.75 -5.26 17.09
CA GLU A 150 6.28 -5.55 18.45
C GLU A 150 4.90 -4.93 18.72
N ILE A 151 4.67 -3.70 18.26
CA ILE A 151 3.34 -3.09 18.26
C ILE A 151 2.38 -3.94 17.40
N GLN A 152 2.85 -4.48 16.28
CA GLN A 152 2.06 -5.37 15.44
C GLN A 152 1.68 -6.68 16.15
N ARG A 153 2.61 -7.26 16.88
CA ARG A 153 2.38 -8.47 17.68
C ARG A 153 1.39 -8.22 18.82
N SER A 154 1.33 -7.00 19.35
CA SER A 154 0.34 -6.59 20.35
C SER A 154 -1.10 -6.50 19.82
N PHE A 155 -1.31 -6.51 18.49
CA PHE A 155 -2.65 -6.47 17.93
C PHE A 155 -3.46 -7.74 18.14
N GLY A 156 -2.84 -8.89 18.44
CA GLY A 156 -3.55 -10.16 18.66
C GLY A 156 -4.29 -10.70 17.42
N PRO A 157 -4.57 -12.01 17.35
CA PRO A 157 -5.34 -12.59 16.25
C PRO A 157 -6.81 -12.21 16.43
N TYR A 158 -7.34 -11.37 15.55
CA TYR A 158 -8.78 -11.19 15.37
C TYR A 158 -9.26 -12.03 14.19
#